data_AF-A0A0Q2XG82-F1
#
_entry.id   AF-A0A0Q2XG82-F1
#
_cell.length_a   1.000
_cell.length_b   1.000
_cell.length_c   1.000
_cell.angle_alpha   90.00
_cell.angle_beta   90.00
_cell.angle_gamma   90.00
#
_symmetry.space_group_name_H-M   'P 1'
#
loop_
_entity.id
_entity.type
_entity.pdbx_description
1 polymer ?
#
loop_
_entity_poly.entity_id
_entity_poly.type
_entity_poly.pdbx_seq_one_letter_code
_entity_poly.pdbx_strand_id
1 'polypeptide(L)'
;MSTKYYLQKVPVESVEPGYSLAIRDAGRDGARFRLFQVECIQLSQRSGKPVMIALTSETGAVVEYEAGTPVVRLFGVCEATAS
;
A
#
# COMPACT_ATOMS: atom_id res chain seq x y z
N MET A 1 -13.78 22.62 5.75
CA MET A 1 -12.61 21.89 5.19
C MET A 1 -13.09 20.47 4.91
N SER A 2 -13.25 20.09 3.64
CA SER A 2 -13.56 18.72 3.26
C SER A 2 -12.28 18.03 2.77
N THR A 3 -12.05 16.81 3.23
CA THR A 3 -10.95 15.97 2.74
C THR A 3 -11.50 15.05 1.66
N LYS A 4 -10.96 15.15 0.45
CA LYS A 4 -11.28 14.23 -0.65
C LYS A 4 -10.32 13.06 -0.59
N TYR A 5 -10.85 11.84 -0.62
CA TYR A 5 -10.04 10.63 -0.61
C TYR A 5 -9.97 10.03 -2.01
N TYR A 6 -8.76 9.63 -2.41
CA TYR A 6 -8.50 9.03 -3.71
C TYR A 6 -7.77 7.71 -3.55
N LEU A 7 -8.01 6.81 -4.51
CA LEU A 7 -7.33 5.53 -4.64
C LEU A 7 -6.37 5.61 -5.81
N GLN A 8 -5.09 5.29 -5.56
CA GLN A 8 -4.08 5.21 -6.61
C GLN A 8 -3.45 3.83 -6.61
N LYS A 9 -3.37 3.22 -7.80
CA LYS A 9 -2.60 2.00 -8.00
C LYS A 9 -1.13 2.36 -8.19
N VAL A 10 -0.26 1.82 -7.35
CA VAL A 10 1.20 2.04 -7.38
C VAL A 10 1.91 0.69 -7.30
N PRO A 11 3.16 0.57 -7.78
CA PRO A 11 3.94 -0.63 -7.49
C PRO A 11 4.35 -0.64 -6.01
N VAL A 12 4.55 -1.83 -5.44
CA VAL A 12 4.77 -2.01 -4.00
C VAL A 12 6.02 -1.28 -3.47
N GLU A 13 7.05 -1.10 -4.29
CA GLU A 13 8.26 -0.32 -3.95
C GLU A 13 8.02 1.18 -3.82
N SER A 14 6.91 1.69 -4.36
CA SER A 14 6.50 3.10 -4.27
C SER A 14 5.53 3.36 -3.13
N VAL A 15 5.28 2.36 -2.28
CA VAL A 15 4.51 2.57 -1.05
C VAL A 15 5.30 3.52 -0.17
N GLU A 16 4.58 4.42 0.51
CA GLU A 16 5.13 5.29 1.53
C GLU A 16 4.49 4.90 2.87
N PRO A 17 5.15 5.18 4.01
CA PRO A 17 4.53 5.03 5.32
C PRO A 17 3.18 5.77 5.40
N GLY A 18 2.17 5.12 5.98
CA GLY A 18 0.79 5.63 6.03
C GLY A 18 -0.25 4.61 5.56
N TYR A 19 -1.48 5.08 5.33
CA TYR A 19 -2.60 4.19 4.98
C TYR A 19 -2.52 3.66 3.55
N SER A 20 -2.51 2.34 3.43
CA SER A 20 -2.57 1.60 2.16
C SER A 20 -3.69 0.55 2.19
N LEU A 21 -4.17 0.18 1.02
CA LEU A 21 -5.18 -0.85 0.81
C LEU A 21 -4.55 -2.03 0.06
N ALA A 22 -4.57 -3.21 0.71
CA ALA A 22 -4.17 -4.45 0.07
C ALA A 22 -5.40 -5.10 -0.56
N ILE A 23 -5.27 -5.55 -1.80
CA ILE A 23 -6.27 -6.39 -2.46
C ILE A 23 -6.06 -7.81 -1.96
N ARG A 24 -6.99 -8.31 -1.15
CA ARG A 24 -6.83 -9.62 -0.50
C ARG A 24 -7.28 -10.78 -1.40
N ASP A 25 -8.34 -10.57 -2.17
CA ASP A 25 -8.91 -11.57 -3.08
C ASP A 25 -9.83 -10.90 -4.09
N ALA A 26 -9.63 -11.18 -5.38
CA ALA A 26 -10.60 -10.88 -6.44
C ALA A 26 -11.63 -12.02 -6.51
N GLY A 27 -12.49 -12.10 -5.49
CA GLY A 27 -13.58 -13.08 -5.43
C GLY A 27 -14.76 -12.68 -6.32
N ARG A 28 -15.71 -13.61 -6.51
CA ARG A 28 -16.95 -13.40 -7.30
C ARG A 28 -17.79 -12.19 -6.84
N ASP A 29 -17.67 -11.78 -5.58
CA ASP A 29 -18.41 -10.67 -4.98
C ASP A 29 -17.64 -9.32 -5.03
N GLY A 30 -16.53 -9.27 -5.77
CA GLY A 30 -15.66 -8.11 -5.87
C GLY A 30 -14.42 -8.19 -4.97
N ALA A 31 -13.46 -7.29 -5.24
CA ALA A 31 -12.20 -7.23 -4.51
C ALA A 31 -12.44 -6.83 -3.05
N ARG A 32 -12.05 -7.68 -2.10
CA ARG A 32 -12.01 -7.30 -0.68
C ARG A 32 -10.73 -6.52 -0.43
N PHE A 33 -10.87 -5.22 -0.17
CA PHE A 33 -9.77 -4.37 0.24
C PHE A 33 -9.63 -4.41 1.75
N ARG A 34 -8.42 -4.60 2.24
CA ARG A 34 -8.09 -4.44 3.66
C ARG A 34 -7.26 -3.18 3.81
N LEU A 35 -7.74 -2.23 4.60
CA LEU A 35 -6.96 -1.06 5.01
C LEU A 35 -5.90 -1.52 6.03
N PHE A 36 -4.68 -1.07 5.83
CA PHE A 36 -3.59 -1.26 6.77
C PHE A 36 -2.67 -0.05 6.73
N GLN A 37 -2.08 0.29 7.87
CA GLN A 37 -1.11 1.36 7.96
C GLN A 37 0.29 0.78 7.81
N VAL A 38 1.00 1.17 6.76
CA VAL A 38 2.39 0.79 6.53
C VAL A 38 3.26 1.61 7.46
N GLU A 39 4.03 0.94 8.31
CA GLU A 39 4.99 1.57 9.21
C GLU A 39 6.40 1.54 8.60
N CYS A 40 6.78 0.40 8.02
CA CYS A 40 8.12 0.16 7.50
C CYS A 40 8.07 -0.63 6.19
N ILE A 41 9.04 -0.36 5.32
CA ILE A 41 9.25 -1.04 4.04
C ILE A 41 10.66 -1.62 4.08
N GLN A 42 10.76 -2.94 3.96
CA GLN A 42 12.06 -3.62 3.87
C GLN A 42 12.20 -4.28 2.51
N LEU A 43 13.31 -3.98 1.84
CA LEU A 43 13.71 -4.58 0.58
C LEU A 43 14.73 -5.68 0.86
N SER A 44 14.46 -6.90 0.38
CA SER A 44 15.46 -7.97 0.38
C SER A 44 15.79 -8.38 -1.05
N GLN A 45 17.10 -8.40 -1.35
CA GLN A 45 17.63 -8.85 -2.61
C GLN A 45 18.54 -10.04 -2.36
N ARG A 46 18.30 -11.15 -3.06
CA ARG A 46 19.15 -12.34 -3.03
C ARG A 46 19.47 -12.74 -4.45
N SER A 47 20.74 -13.04 -4.73
CA SER A 47 21.19 -13.46 -6.07
C SER A 47 20.32 -14.61 -6.60
N GLY A 48 19.80 -14.45 -7.81
CA GLY A 48 18.91 -15.41 -8.46
C GLY A 48 17.47 -15.47 -7.93
N LYS A 49 17.05 -14.55 -7.05
CA LYS A 49 15.66 -14.45 -6.57
C LYS A 49 15.03 -13.08 -6.87
N PRO A 50 13.70 -13.01 -7.01
CA PRO A 50 12.97 -11.74 -7.08
C PRO A 50 13.26 -10.85 -5.87
N VAL A 51 13.23 -9.54 -6.08
CA VAL A 51 13.29 -8.56 -4.98
C VAL A 51 11.99 -8.66 -4.19
N MET A 52 12.10 -8.95 -2.90
CA MET A 52 10.93 -9.01 -2.01
C MET A 52 10.81 -7.72 -1.22
N ILE A 53 9.58 -7.26 -1.07
CA ILE A 53 9.21 -6.08 -0.29
C ILE A 53 8.29 -6.52 0.83
N ALA A 54 8.73 -6.32 2.06
CA ALA A 54 7.93 -6.55 3.25
C ALA A 54 7.28 -5.22 3.68
N LEU A 55 5.95 -5.25 3.81
CA LEU A 55 5.16 -4.17 4.39
C LEU A 55 4.71 -4.61 5.79
N THR A 56 5.15 -3.87 6.81
CA THR A 56 4.74 -4.12 8.20
C THR A 56 3.59 -3.19 8.57
N SER A 57 2.50 -3.77 9.08
CA SER A 57 1.38 -3.01 9.63
C SER A 57 1.68 -2.51 11.05
N GLU A 58 0.95 -1.49 11.50
CA GLU A 58 0.98 -1.03 12.91
C GLU A 58 0.72 -2.16 13.93
N THR A 59 -0.09 -3.16 13.55
CA THR A 59 -0.36 -4.34 14.40
C THR A 59 0.76 -5.39 14.35
N GLY A 60 1.89 -5.10 13.70
CA GLY A 60 3.00 -6.02 13.48
C GLY A 60 2.75 -7.12 12.46
N ALA A 61 1.65 -7.05 11.68
CA ALA A 61 1.40 -8.02 10.63
C ALA A 61 2.29 -7.70 9.42
N VAL A 62 3.01 -8.70 8.92
CA VAL A 62 3.90 -8.55 7.76
C VAL A 62 3.24 -9.18 6.54
N VAL A 63 3.26 -8.46 5.42
CA VAL A 63 2.89 -8.99 4.11
C VAL A 63 4.05 -8.79 3.16
N GLU A 64 4.39 -9.83 2.41
CA GLU A 64 5.50 -9.82 1.46
C GLU A 64 4.98 -9.84 0.02
N TYR A 65 5.60 -9.02 -0.82
CA TYR A 65 5.30 -8.92 -2.25
C TYR A 65 6.58 -8.92 -3.07
N GLU A 66 6.50 -9.43 -4.30
CA GLU A 66 7.57 -9.21 -5.28
C GLU A 66 7.52 -7.74 -5.77
N ALA A 67 8.69 -7.14 -5.98
CA ALA A 67 8.78 -5.80 -6.59
C ALA A 67 7.99 -5.73 -7.92
N GLY A 68 7.34 -4.60 -8.16
CA GLY A 68 6.42 -4.41 -9.28
C GLY A 68 4.99 -4.93 -9.05
N THR A 69 4.74 -5.68 -7.95
CA THR A 69 3.37 -6.08 -7.59
C THR A 69 2.52 -4.83 -7.35
N PRO A 70 1.36 -4.69 -8.01
CA PRO A 70 0.52 -3.52 -7.82
C PRO A 70 -0.22 -3.55 -6.49
N VAL A 71 -0.19 -2.43 -5.78
CA VAL A 71 -0.94 -2.18 -4.54
C VAL A 71 -1.78 -0.90 -4.67
N VAL A 72 -2.77 -0.73 -3.81
CA VAL A 72 -3.64 0.45 -3.82
C VAL A 72 -3.27 1.33 -2.63
N ARG A 73 -2.89 2.58 -2.88
CA ARG A 73 -2.68 3.60 -1.86
C ARG A 73 -3.97 4.40 -1.67
N LEU A 74 -4.31 4.68 -0.41
CA LEU A 74 -5.33 5.67 -0.06
C LEU A 74 -4.61 6.98 0.29
N PHE A 75 -4.97 8.07 -0.36
CA PHE A 75 -4.45 9.39 0.01
C PHE A 75 -5.56 10.43 0.10
N GLY A 76 -5.49 11.24 1.14
CA GLY A 76 -6.38 12.36 1.37
C GLY A 76 -5.80 13.64 0.78
N VAL A 77 -6.60 14.36 0.00
CA VAL A 77 -6.29 15.71 -0.47
C VAL A 77 -7.15 16.68 0.34
N CYS A 78 -6.49 17.55 1.09
CA CYS A 78 -7.13 18.69 1.73
C CYS A 78 -6.98 19.90 0.81
N GLU A 79 -8.09 20.56 0.47
CA GLU A 79 -8.03 21.85 -0.22
C GLU A 79 -7.40 22.87 0.74
N ALA A 80 -6.17 23.28 0.45
CA ALA A 80 -5.54 24.40 1.13
C ALA A 80 -6.23 25.67 0.65
N THR A 81 -6.83 26.43 1.57
CA THR A 81 -7.26 27.79 1.29
C THR A 81 -6.01 28.62 1.01
N ALA A 82 -5.78 28.97 -0.26
CA ALA A 82 -4.76 29.94 -0.63
C ALA A 82 -5.09 31.26 0.07
N SER A 83 -4.13 31.77 0.86
CA SER A 83 -4.22 33.08 1.50
C SER A 83 -3.66 34.17 0.60
#